data_AF-A0A1N6XVW9-F1
#
_entry.id   AF-A0A1N6XVW9-F1
#
_cell.length_a   1.000
_cell.length_b   1.000
_cell.length_c   1.000
_cell.angle_alpha   90.00
_cell.angle_beta   90.00
_cell.angle_gamma   90.00
#
_symmetry.space_group_name_H-M   'P 1'
#
loop_
_entity.id
_entity.type
_entity.pdbx_description
1 polymer ?
#
loop_
_entity_poly.entity_id
_entity_poly.type
_entity_poly.pdbx_seq_one_letter_code
_entity_poly.pdbx_strand_id
1 'polypeptide(L)'
;MYESHRLPPLPRIHFIRRLALHAAVAVGLLLGSIGIGMAGYAYFEDLAWRDAFLNCTMLLGGMGPVDAPKTDGGKVFAGLYALYAGLVFIVAAGLVFVPVLHRLLHKFHWDEDR
;
A
#
# COMPACT_ATOMS: atom_id res chain seq x y z
N MET A 1 -5.48 13.02 -14.52
CA MET A 1 -5.67 13.22 -15.96
C MET A 1 -4.34 12.87 -16.64
N TYR A 2 -4.33 11.79 -17.43
CA TYR A 2 -3.14 11.30 -18.13
C TYR A 2 -2.91 12.13 -19.41
N GLU A 3 -1.65 12.46 -19.69
CA GLU A 3 -1.26 13.43 -20.74
C GLU A 3 -1.27 12.82 -22.14
N SER A 4 -1.54 13.67 -23.14
CA SER A 4 -1.56 13.34 -24.57
C SER A 4 -0.15 13.06 -25.10
N HIS A 5 -0.04 12.03 -25.96
CA HIS A 5 1.16 11.49 -26.62
C HIS A 5 2.07 12.50 -27.34
N ARG A 6 1.66 13.77 -27.49
CA ARG A 6 2.35 14.80 -28.29
C ARG A 6 3.09 15.83 -27.46
N LEU A 7 3.04 15.77 -26.13
CA LEU A 7 3.68 16.74 -25.25
C LEU A 7 5.06 16.25 -24.81
N PRO A 8 6.07 17.15 -24.74
CA PRO A 8 7.38 16.79 -24.20
C PRO A 8 7.22 16.28 -22.77
N PRO A 9 7.97 15.24 -22.36
CA PRO A 9 7.82 14.62 -21.05
C PRO A 9 7.93 15.69 -19.95
N LEU A 10 6.95 15.69 -19.04
CA LEU A 10 6.84 16.64 -17.94
C LEU A 10 8.20 16.94 -17.27
N PRO A 11 8.47 18.20 -16.90
CA PRO A 11 9.66 18.57 -16.13
C PRO A 11 9.80 17.69 -14.89
N ARG A 12 11.01 17.20 -14.61
CA ARG A 12 11.30 16.22 -13.54
C ARG A 12 10.66 16.58 -12.19
N ILE A 13 10.55 17.87 -11.88
CA ILE A 13 9.96 18.43 -10.66
C ILE A 13 8.45 18.13 -10.55
N HIS A 14 7.68 18.28 -11.65
CA HIS A 14 6.24 18.01 -11.64
C HIS A 14 5.93 16.51 -11.50
N PHE A 15 6.78 15.67 -12.09
CA PHE A 15 6.68 14.23 -11.92
C PHE A 15 6.99 13.79 -10.48
N ILE A 16 8.07 14.30 -9.86
CA ILE A 16 8.41 13.99 -8.48
C ILE A 16 7.27 14.39 -7.53
N ARG A 17 6.65 15.56 -7.74
CA ARG A 17 5.48 15.98 -6.95
C ARG A 17 4.29 15.03 -7.12
N ARG A 18 4.00 14.57 -8.34
CA ARG A 18 2.93 13.59 -8.58
C ARG A 18 3.23 12.26 -7.89
N LEU A 19 4.47 11.77 -7.99
CA LEU A 19 4.92 10.55 -7.31
C LEU A 19 4.84 10.69 -5.79
N ALA A 20 5.25 11.84 -5.24
CA ALA A 20 5.17 12.13 -3.81
C ALA A 20 3.71 12.16 -3.32
N LEU A 21 2.78 12.70 -4.11
CA LEU A 21 1.34 12.66 -3.77
C LEU A 21 0.80 11.23 -3.77
N HIS A 22 1.13 10.41 -4.77
CA HIS A 22 0.74 9.00 -4.76
C HIS A 22 1.37 8.26 -3.57
N ALA A 23 2.66 8.45 -3.31
CA ALA A 23 3.32 7.87 -2.14
C ALA A 23 2.66 8.29 -0.83
N ALA A 24 2.29 9.57 -0.67
CA ALA A 24 1.59 10.07 0.51
C ALA A 24 0.21 9.42 0.70
N VAL A 25 -0.54 9.23 -0.39
CA VAL A 25 -1.83 8.52 -0.35
C VAL A 25 -1.63 7.04 0.02
N ALA A 26 -0.61 6.38 -0.52
CA ALA A 26 -0.29 4.99 -0.15
C ALA A 26 0.10 4.88 1.34
N VAL A 27 0.92 5.80 1.84
CA VAL A 27 1.28 5.85 3.27
C VAL A 27 0.05 6.10 4.14
N GLY A 28 -0.82 7.02 3.75
CA GLY A 28 -2.07 7.28 4.47
C GLY A 28 -2.98 6.06 4.52
N LEU A 29 -3.12 5.33 3.40
CA LEU A 29 -3.85 4.07 3.34
C LEU A 29 -3.25 3.04 4.31
N LEU A 30 -1.93 2.84 4.27
CA LEU A 30 -1.24 1.87 5.14
C LEU A 30 -1.39 2.21 6.62
N LEU A 31 -1.22 3.48 7.00
CA LEU A 31 -1.39 3.92 8.39
C LEU A 31 -2.84 3.72 8.86
N GLY A 32 -3.83 4.02 8.01
CA GLY A 32 -5.24 3.73 8.30
C GLY A 32 -5.50 2.24 8.48
N SER A 33 -4.95 1.39 7.59
CA SER A 33 -5.06 -0.06 7.67
C SER A 33 -4.41 -0.63 8.94
N ILE A 34 -3.26 -0.09 9.36
CA ILE A 34 -2.60 -0.46 10.62
C ILE A 34 -3.48 -0.08 11.80
N GLY A 35 -4.03 1.14 11.82
CA GLY A 35 -4.90 1.59 12.92
C GLY A 35 -6.14 0.71 13.10
N ILE A 36 -6.81 0.35 11.99
CA ILE A 36 -7.97 -0.57 12.00
C ILE A 36 -7.55 -1.95 12.49
N GLY A 37 -6.42 -2.46 11.99
CA GLY A 37 -5.87 -3.75 12.40
C GLY A 37 -5.57 -3.81 13.90
N MET A 38 -4.88 -2.79 14.41
CA MET A 38 -4.51 -2.68 15.81
C MET A 38 -5.73 -2.65 16.73
N ALA A 39 -6.77 -1.90 16.35
CA ALA A 39 -8.02 -1.85 17.10
C ALA A 39 -8.72 -3.22 17.15
N GLY A 40 -8.72 -3.96 16.03
CA GLY A 40 -9.30 -5.31 16.00
C GLY A 40 -8.50 -6.31 16.83
N TYR A 41 -7.16 -6.31 16.74
CA TYR A 41 -6.31 -7.18 17.56
C TYR A 41 -6.42 -6.87 19.06
N ALA A 42 -6.51 -5.60 19.43
CA ALA A 42 -6.77 -5.21 20.82
C ALA A 42 -8.16 -5.66 21.29
N TYR A 43 -9.18 -5.58 20.44
CA TYR A 43 -10.55 -5.97 20.83
C TYR A 43 -10.76 -7.50 20.89
N PHE A 44 -10.24 -8.25 19.92
CA PHE A 44 -10.49 -9.70 19.80
C PHE A 44 -9.47 -10.56 20.55
N GLU A 45 -8.23 -10.10 20.72
CA GLU A 45 -7.13 -10.89 21.31
C GLU A 45 -6.46 -10.20 22.52
N ASP A 46 -6.98 -9.04 22.96
CA ASP A 46 -6.45 -8.25 24.09
C ASP A 46 -4.93 -7.97 23.99
N LEU A 47 -4.44 -7.86 22.75
CA LEU A 47 -3.03 -7.62 22.48
C LEU A 47 -2.62 -6.20 22.87
N ALA A 48 -1.44 -6.07 23.47
CA ALA A 48 -0.83 -4.77 23.69
C ALA A 48 -0.58 -4.06 22.36
N TRP A 49 -0.65 -2.72 22.35
CA TRP A 49 -0.58 -1.94 21.10
C TRP A 49 0.69 -2.20 20.26
N ARG A 50 1.81 -2.56 20.90
CA ARG A 50 3.07 -2.87 20.20
C ARG A 50 2.99 -4.20 19.46
N ASP A 51 2.39 -5.20 20.10
CA ASP A 51 2.22 -6.54 19.53
C ASP A 51 1.14 -6.51 18.43
N ALA A 52 0.06 -5.75 18.66
CA ALA A 52 -0.95 -5.48 17.65
C ALA A 52 -0.35 -4.77 16.42
N PHE A 53 0.50 -3.76 16.62
CA PHE A 53 1.22 -3.08 15.54
C PHE A 53 2.13 -4.05 14.77
N LEU A 54 2.90 -4.87 15.49
CA LEU A 54 3.79 -5.86 14.88
C LEU A 54 3.00 -6.85 14.02
N ASN A 55 1.91 -7.41 14.52
CA ASN A 55 1.06 -8.33 13.77
C ASN A 55 0.45 -7.67 12.52
N CYS A 56 -0.02 -6.42 12.63
CA CYS A 56 -0.58 -5.70 11.50
C CYS A 56 0.46 -5.42 10.40
N THR A 57 1.65 -4.95 10.79
CA THR A 57 2.73 -4.64 9.85
C THR A 57 3.28 -5.89 9.19
N MET A 58 3.33 -7.02 9.89
CA MET A 58 3.74 -8.30 9.30
C MET A 58 2.75 -8.79 8.25
N LEU A 59 1.45 -8.74 8.54
CA LEU A 59 0.41 -9.09 7.57
C LEU A 59 0.41 -8.17 6.34
N LEU A 60 0.56 -6.86 6.54
CA LEU A 60 0.70 -5.90 5.44
C LEU A 60 1.99 -6.11 4.63
N GLY A 61 3.04 -6.63 5.27
CA GLY A 61 4.29 -7.05 4.61
C GLY A 61 4.19 -8.40 3.90
N GLY A 62 3.04 -9.08 3.96
CA GLY A 62 2.83 -10.40 3.35
C GLY A 62 3.37 -11.57 4.19
N MET A 63 3.80 -11.31 5.42
CA MET A 63 4.19 -12.33 6.39
C MET A 63 2.99 -12.72 7.25
N GLY A 64 3.00 -13.92 7.83
CA GLY A 64 1.96 -14.35 8.77
C GLY A 64 1.97 -13.52 10.07
N PRO A 65 0.91 -13.65 10.90
CA PRO A 65 0.90 -13.04 12.22
C PRO A 65 2.01 -13.66 13.08
N VAL A 66 2.68 -12.82 13.88
CA VAL A 66 3.71 -13.25 14.83
C VAL A 66 3.05 -13.97 16.02
N ASP A 67 1.92 -13.43 16.48
CA ASP A 67 1.09 -14.03 17.51
C ASP A 67 -0.16 -14.63 16.87
N ALA A 68 -0.22 -15.96 16.86
CA ALA A 68 -1.38 -16.65 16.34
C ALA A 68 -2.62 -16.35 17.24
N PRO A 69 -3.74 -15.91 16.66
CA PRO A 69 -4.96 -15.64 17.41
C PRO A 69 -5.48 -16.91 18.08
N LYS A 70 -5.85 -16.79 19.36
CA LYS A 70 -6.28 -17.92 20.20
C LYS A 70 -7.80 -18.02 20.27
N THR A 71 -8.49 -16.90 20.16
CA THR A 71 -9.96 -16.83 20.22
C THR A 71 -10.58 -17.10 18.85
N ASP A 72 -11.82 -17.60 18.83
CA ASP A 72 -12.50 -17.85 17.56
C ASP A 72 -12.83 -16.55 16.82
N GLY A 73 -13.15 -15.47 17.55
CA GLY A 73 -13.34 -14.13 16.99
C GLY A 73 -12.04 -13.58 16.37
N GLY A 74 -10.91 -13.70 17.07
CA GLY A 74 -9.62 -13.26 16.58
C GLY A 74 -9.11 -14.04 15.38
N LYS A 75 -9.40 -15.35 15.28
CA LYS A 75 -9.09 -16.16 14.09
C LYS A 75 -9.84 -15.66 12.85
N VAL A 76 -11.14 -15.41 12.97
CA VAL A 76 -11.96 -14.88 11.86
C VAL A 76 -11.50 -13.48 11.48
N PHE A 77 -11.27 -12.62 12.47
CA PHE A 77 -10.75 -11.27 12.26
C PHE A 77 -9.39 -11.29 11.55
N ALA A 78 -8.42 -12.06 12.05
CA ALA A 78 -7.09 -12.15 11.46
C ALA A 78 -7.12 -12.68 10.03
N GLY A 79 -7.99 -13.66 9.73
CA GLY A 79 -8.18 -14.16 8.37
C GLY A 79 -8.72 -13.09 7.41
N LEU A 80 -9.77 -12.37 7.82
CA LEU A 80 -10.34 -11.27 7.03
C LEU A 80 -9.35 -10.12 6.86
N TYR A 81 -8.66 -9.75 7.94
CA TYR A 81 -7.66 -8.70 7.93
C TYR A 81 -6.46 -9.08 7.07
N ALA A 82 -6.03 -10.34 7.05
CA ALA A 82 -4.95 -10.82 6.18
C ALA A 82 -5.32 -10.70 4.69
N LEU A 83 -6.55 -11.08 4.31
CA LEU A 83 -7.04 -10.91 2.93
C LEU A 83 -7.08 -9.43 2.53
N TYR A 84 -7.59 -8.58 3.41
CA TYR A 84 -7.60 -7.14 3.23
C TYR A 84 -6.19 -6.57 3.10
N ALA A 85 -5.27 -6.95 3.99
CA ALA A 85 -3.88 -6.50 4.01
C ALA A 85 -3.15 -6.86 2.71
N GLY A 86 -3.36 -8.08 2.19
CA GLY A 86 -2.82 -8.49 0.89
C GLY A 86 -3.32 -7.63 -0.26
N LEU A 87 -4.62 -7.28 -0.29
CA LEU A 87 -5.16 -6.39 -1.30
C LEU A 87 -4.60 -4.96 -1.18
N VAL A 88 -4.51 -4.44 0.06
CA VAL A 88 -3.92 -3.11 0.33
C VAL A 88 -2.47 -3.06 -0.14
N PHE A 89 -1.68 -4.11 0.10
CA PHE A 89 -0.30 -4.20 -0.38
C PHE A 89 -0.22 -4.07 -1.91
N ILE A 90 -1.04 -4.82 -2.65
CA ILE A 90 -1.10 -4.76 -4.12
C ILE A 90 -1.51 -3.35 -4.59
N VAL A 91 -2.53 -2.76 -3.97
CA VAL A 91 -3.02 -1.41 -4.31
C VAL A 91 -1.93 -0.36 -4.04
N ALA A 92 -1.26 -0.42 -2.89
CA ALA A 92 -0.19 0.50 -2.52
C ALA A 92 1.00 0.39 -3.49
N ALA A 93 1.41 -0.84 -3.84
CA ALA A 93 2.43 -1.07 -4.85
C ALA A 93 2.03 -0.48 -6.20
N GLY A 94 0.80 -0.74 -6.66
CA GLY A 94 0.27 -0.17 -7.91
C GLY A 94 0.29 1.37 -7.90
N LEU A 95 -0.11 1.99 -6.80
CA LEU A 95 -0.14 3.45 -6.67
C LEU A 95 1.25 4.09 -6.87
N VAL A 96 2.31 3.41 -6.42
CA VAL A 96 3.69 3.88 -6.53
C VAL A 96 4.31 3.50 -7.89
N PHE A 97 4.10 2.27 -8.36
CA PHE A 97 4.77 1.75 -9.56
C PHE A 97 4.12 2.17 -10.88
N VAL A 98 2.79 2.27 -10.95
CA VAL A 98 2.05 2.66 -12.17
C VAL A 98 2.56 3.98 -12.77
N PRO A 99 2.72 5.09 -12.03
CA PRO A 99 3.20 6.34 -12.61
C PRO A 99 4.65 6.24 -13.13
N VAL A 100 5.49 5.41 -12.49
CA VAL A 100 6.87 5.16 -12.92
C VAL A 100 6.89 4.38 -14.22
N LEU A 101 6.15 3.27 -14.28
CA LEU A 101 6.08 2.42 -15.47
C LEU A 101 5.47 3.17 -16.65
N HIS A 102 4.38 3.91 -16.43
CA HIS A 102 3.78 4.76 -17.45
C HIS A 102 4.77 5.79 -17.99
N ARG A 103 5.60 6.41 -17.12
CA ARG A 103 6.63 7.36 -17.57
C ARG A 103 7.75 6.70 -18.36
N LEU A 104 8.20 5.52 -17.95
CA LEU A 104 9.24 4.77 -18.66
C LEU A 104 8.79 4.42 -20.08
N LEU A 105 7.57 3.89 -20.22
CA LEU A 105 6.98 3.58 -21.51
C LEU A 105 6.79 4.84 -22.35
N HIS A 106 6.24 5.92 -21.78
CA HIS A 106 6.05 7.17 -22.53
C HIS A 106 7.39 7.77 -23.00
N LYS A 107 8.45 7.69 -22.18
CA LYS A 107 9.78 8.18 -22.57
C LYS A 107 10.37 7.31 -23.69
N PHE A 108 10.23 5.99 -23.60
CA PHE A 108 10.76 5.06 -24.59
C PHE A 108 10.16 5.30 -25.97
N HIS A 109 8.82 5.36 -26.09
CA HIS A 109 8.16 5.65 -27.37
C HIS A 109 8.50 7.05 -27.91
N TRP A 110 8.68 8.04 -27.03
CA TRP A 110 9.07 9.39 -27.45
C TRP A 110 10.50 9.48 -28.01
N ASP A 111 11.42 8.66 -27.49
CA ASP A 111 12.79 8.56 -28.00
C ASP A 111 12.85 7.77 -29.33
N GLU A 112 11.87 6.90 -29.63
CA GLU A 112 11.77 6.17 -30.91
C GLU A 112 11.14 7.01 -32.05
N ASP A 113 10.20 7.90 -31.73
CA ASP A 113 9.55 8.78 -32.71
C ASP A 113 10.42 9.99 -33.14
N ARG A 114 11.65 10.09 -32.64
CA ARG A 114 12.57 11.24 -32.83
C ARG A 114 13.86 10.84 -33.55
#